data_AF-A4RUW1-F1
#
_entry.id   AF-A4RUW1-F1
#
_cell.length_a   1.000
_cell.length_b   1.000
_cell.length_c   1.000
_cell.angle_alpha   90.00
_cell.angle_beta   90.00
_cell.angle_gamma   90.00
#
_symmetry.space_group_name_H-M   'P 1'
#
loop_
_entity.id
_entity.type
_entity.pdbx_description
1 polymer ?
#
loop_
_entity_poly.entity_id
_entity_poly.type
_entity_poly.pdbx_seq_one_letter_code
_entity_poly.pdbx_strand_id
1 'polypeptide(L)'
;MLASTCALALGALVGTAPKGALAAPAAGPTAESLRARDIYFGNGCFWGRQHTFYEAELSLGRTDDTITSVVGYGGGASVREGDKPVCYYYGAADTVYERLGHAEVVAVDAANASELKPLADAYFASFQKIPGLGMQRVDPQDAGPGYRNCIALPGGIDSPLFKVIEEANVHGMKLVPGSGNVMAPKAKPTETDVINSVWIYDSAKLPFYPAEVYHQFHDGLGYKFPVAYTRGVKANALERGLIAPTGCPEMRERSARRDNSQMDRELTPAELKASIAAMPAREEPDFLRPRYINASHEPPTPTMSLEGFKTALLKRRLREIDAADRARVVSKTTIAKEIKAIKHELRGTKARAAASRLASRHREIAEETREARAEAERAKRRALQLKEELEEEAKDIEKAIKMEREERAVALKENEKKRKERRAVVEAELERHAAKRHKLVASLKEIIAQQSVAKKTLEGALASAR
;
A
#
# COMPACT_ATOMS: atom_id res chain seq x y z
N MET A 1 6.96 -31.65 62.49
CA MET A 1 5.67 -32.05 63.06
C MET A 1 4.85 -30.79 63.32
N LEU A 2 3.68 -30.72 62.69
CA LEU A 2 2.41 -30.10 63.14
C LEU A 2 1.68 -29.56 61.91
N ALA A 3 0.89 -30.47 61.35
CA ALA A 3 -0.23 -30.16 60.48
C ALA A 3 -1.28 -29.37 61.28
N SER A 4 -1.91 -28.39 60.64
CA SER A 4 -3.21 -27.91 61.07
C SER A 4 -4.05 -27.58 59.85
N THR A 5 -4.89 -28.55 59.51
CA THR A 5 -6.07 -28.43 58.66
C THR A 5 -7.03 -27.37 59.20
N CYS A 6 -7.62 -26.53 58.34
CA CYS A 6 -8.85 -25.82 58.68
C CYS A 6 -9.79 -25.70 57.47
N ALA A 7 -10.83 -26.53 57.55
CA ALA A 7 -12.19 -26.49 57.02
C ALA A 7 -12.59 -25.51 55.91
N LEU A 8 -13.20 -26.12 54.87
CA LEU A 8 -14.18 -25.51 53.96
C LEU A 8 -15.33 -24.85 54.73
N ALA A 9 -15.71 -23.65 54.31
CA ALA A 9 -17.03 -23.08 54.55
C ALA A 9 -17.64 -22.63 53.21
N LEU A 10 -18.61 -23.41 52.72
CA LEU A 10 -19.53 -23.00 51.66
C LEU A 10 -20.46 -21.92 52.23
N GLY A 11 -20.27 -20.67 51.81
CA GLY A 11 -21.21 -19.58 52.03
C GLY A 11 -21.86 -19.19 50.70
N ALA A 12 -23.08 -19.65 50.45
CA ALA A 12 -23.90 -19.20 49.33
C ALA A 12 -24.40 -17.77 49.60
N LEU A 13 -23.71 -16.78 49.05
CA LEU A 13 -24.19 -15.40 48.99
C LEU A 13 -24.99 -15.23 47.69
N VAL A 14 -26.31 -15.26 47.83
CA VAL A 14 -27.26 -14.75 46.83
C VAL A 14 -27.09 -13.23 46.79
N GLY A 15 -26.12 -12.77 45.99
CA GLY A 15 -25.93 -11.36 45.67
C GLY A 15 -26.79 -10.96 44.49
N THR A 16 -27.79 -10.13 44.74
CA THR A 16 -28.62 -9.48 43.72
C THR A 16 -27.74 -8.69 42.76
N ALA A 17 -27.71 -9.07 41.49
CA ALA A 17 -27.00 -8.35 40.44
C ALA A 17 -27.56 -6.92 40.28
N PRO A 18 -26.72 -5.86 40.31
CA PRO A 18 -27.18 -4.54 39.94
C PRO A 18 -27.43 -4.54 38.42
N LYS A 19 -28.69 -4.35 38.05
CA LYS A 19 -29.10 -4.01 36.69
C LYS A 19 -28.43 -2.70 36.29
N GLY A 20 -27.71 -2.73 35.17
CA GLY A 20 -27.49 -1.56 34.32
C GLY A 20 -26.40 -0.60 34.77
N ALA A 21 -25.15 -1.06 34.85
CA ALA A 21 -24.04 -0.19 34.46
C ALA A 21 -23.90 -0.31 32.94
N LEU A 22 -24.48 0.65 32.21
CA LEU A 22 -24.14 0.86 30.80
C LEU A 22 -22.63 1.09 30.75
N ALA A 23 -21.89 0.13 30.20
CA ALA A 23 -20.47 0.31 29.92
C ALA A 23 -20.32 1.59 29.10
N ALA A 24 -19.48 2.50 29.58
CA ALA A 24 -19.08 3.66 28.80
C ALA A 24 -18.55 3.14 27.43
N PRO A 25 -18.85 3.83 26.32
CA PRO A 25 -18.30 3.44 25.03
C PRO A 25 -16.78 3.37 25.17
N ALA A 26 -16.20 2.23 24.78
CA ALA A 26 -14.75 2.08 24.74
C ALA A 26 -14.19 3.27 23.97
N ALA A 27 -13.22 3.98 24.56
CA ALA A 27 -12.50 5.02 23.86
C ALA A 27 -11.98 4.41 22.55
N GLY A 28 -12.21 5.09 21.42
CA GLY A 28 -11.73 4.64 20.12
C GLY A 28 -10.21 4.41 20.13
N PRO A 29 -9.68 3.65 19.16
CA PRO A 29 -8.27 3.32 19.11
C PRO A 29 -7.43 4.61 19.15
N THR A 30 -6.44 4.64 20.06
CA THR A 30 -5.48 5.75 20.12
C THR A 30 -4.48 5.63 18.97
N ALA A 31 -3.86 6.74 18.57
CA ALA A 31 -2.78 6.72 17.58
C ALA A 31 -1.66 5.75 17.98
N GLU A 32 -1.37 5.64 19.28
CA GLU A 32 -0.39 4.70 19.81
C GLU A 32 -0.82 3.23 19.62
N SER A 33 -2.08 2.89 19.92
CA SER A 33 -2.58 1.52 19.70
C SER A 33 -2.60 1.10 18.24
N LEU A 34 -2.79 2.05 17.30
CA LEU A 34 -2.76 1.75 15.87
C LEU A 34 -1.32 1.57 15.34
N ARG A 35 -0.34 2.19 16.03
CA ARG A 35 1.10 2.08 15.72
C ARG A 35 1.78 0.87 16.37
N ALA A 36 1.17 0.27 17.39
CA ALA A 36 1.67 -0.92 18.07
C ALA A 36 1.60 -2.17 17.18
N ARG A 37 2.44 -2.18 16.13
CA ARG A 37 2.54 -3.21 15.11
C ARG A 37 3.99 -3.58 14.91
N ASP A 38 4.30 -4.80 15.35
CA ASP A 38 5.67 -5.28 15.48
C ASP A 38 6.21 -5.94 14.22
N ILE A 39 5.32 -6.37 13.32
CA ILE A 39 5.67 -7.09 12.11
C ILE A 39 5.06 -6.36 10.92
N TYR A 40 5.90 -5.92 9.99
CA TYR A 40 5.45 -5.32 8.74
C TYR A 40 6.34 -5.70 7.56
N PHE A 41 5.75 -5.69 6.37
CA PHE A 41 6.38 -6.10 5.12
C PHE A 41 6.17 -5.01 4.07
N GLY A 42 7.23 -4.62 3.37
CA GLY A 42 7.17 -3.67 2.25
C GLY A 42 7.84 -4.24 1.03
N ASN A 43 7.20 -4.15 -0.13
CA ASN A 43 7.79 -4.47 -1.42
C ASN A 43 6.88 -3.91 -2.52
N GLY A 44 6.97 -2.60 -2.76
CA GLY A 44 6.16 -1.93 -3.80
C GLY A 44 4.89 -1.30 -3.25
N CYS A 45 3.90 -1.11 -4.12
CA CYS A 45 2.65 -0.45 -3.76
C CYS A 45 1.87 -1.28 -2.73
N PHE A 46 1.62 -0.70 -1.56
CA PHE A 46 0.95 -1.40 -0.47
C PHE A 46 -0.51 -1.81 -0.76
N TRP A 47 -1.19 -1.28 -1.80
CA TRP A 47 -2.58 -1.63 -2.12
C TRP A 47 -2.69 -3.08 -2.58
N GLY A 48 -1.81 -3.48 -3.51
CA GLY A 48 -1.74 -4.86 -3.96
C GLY A 48 -1.21 -5.80 -2.88
N ARG A 49 -0.24 -5.32 -2.08
CA ARG A 49 0.36 -6.12 -1.01
C ARG A 49 -0.62 -6.40 0.12
N GLN A 50 -1.47 -5.44 0.50
CA GLN A 50 -2.48 -5.67 1.54
C GLN A 50 -3.41 -6.81 1.17
N HIS A 51 -3.85 -6.89 -0.08
CA HIS A 51 -4.68 -7.99 -0.54
C HIS A 51 -3.94 -9.33 -0.49
N THR A 52 -2.65 -9.35 -0.86
CA THR A 52 -1.81 -10.57 -0.73
C THR A 52 -1.76 -11.06 0.73
N PHE A 53 -1.57 -10.15 1.69
CA PHE A 53 -1.57 -10.53 3.11
C PHE A 53 -2.97 -10.92 3.62
N TYR A 54 -4.02 -10.24 3.17
CA TYR A 54 -5.40 -10.61 3.44
C TYR A 54 -5.69 -12.06 3.00
N GLU A 55 -5.30 -12.46 1.77
CA GLU A 55 -5.46 -13.84 1.29
C GLU A 55 -4.62 -14.84 2.10
N ALA A 56 -3.40 -14.47 2.50
CA ALA A 56 -2.56 -15.29 3.36
C ALA A 56 -3.18 -15.48 4.75
N GLU A 57 -3.77 -14.44 5.32
CA GLU A 57 -4.51 -14.49 6.59
C GLU A 57 -5.76 -15.38 6.50
N LEU A 58 -6.51 -15.33 5.39
CA LEU A 58 -7.61 -16.26 5.16
C LEU A 58 -7.14 -17.72 5.16
N SER A 59 -5.94 -18.00 4.62
CA SER A 59 -5.35 -19.35 4.64
C SER A 59 -4.99 -19.84 6.04
N LEU A 60 -4.78 -18.91 6.99
CA LEU A 60 -4.61 -19.19 8.42
C LEU A 60 -5.96 -19.45 9.13
N GLY A 61 -7.08 -19.37 8.42
CA GLY A 61 -8.42 -19.50 8.97
C GLY A 61 -8.96 -18.21 9.59
N ARG A 62 -8.30 -17.06 9.36
CA ARG A 62 -8.86 -15.76 9.73
C ARG A 62 -10.07 -15.44 8.84
N THR A 63 -10.94 -14.62 9.38
CA THR A 63 -12.20 -14.15 8.81
C THR A 63 -12.18 -12.63 8.78
N ASP A 64 -13.11 -11.98 8.06
CA ASP A 64 -13.12 -10.52 7.89
C ASP A 64 -13.03 -9.75 9.23
N ASP A 65 -13.61 -10.29 10.30
CA ASP A 65 -13.59 -9.76 11.67
C ASP A 65 -12.29 -10.04 12.45
N THR A 66 -11.44 -10.93 11.97
CA THR A 66 -10.17 -11.33 12.60
C THR A 66 -8.93 -11.07 11.74
N ILE A 67 -9.10 -10.54 10.52
CA ILE A 67 -8.00 -10.00 9.69
C ILE A 67 -7.21 -8.94 10.46
N THR A 68 -5.91 -8.85 10.23
CA THR A 68 -5.02 -7.91 10.93
C THR A 68 -4.20 -7.03 10.00
N SER A 69 -4.19 -7.33 8.70
CA SER A 69 -3.46 -6.55 7.70
C SER A 69 -3.89 -5.09 7.59
N VAL A 70 -2.96 -4.18 7.88
CA VAL A 70 -3.15 -2.72 7.80
C VAL A 70 -2.02 -2.11 6.98
N VAL A 71 -2.35 -1.25 6.01
CA VAL A 71 -1.33 -0.52 5.24
C VAL A 71 -0.82 0.69 5.99
N GLY A 72 0.44 1.02 5.77
CA GLY A 72 1.08 2.15 6.42
C GLY A 72 2.49 2.42 5.92
N TYR A 73 3.24 3.11 6.77
CA TYR A 73 4.58 3.60 6.48
C TYR A 73 5.56 3.11 7.55
N GLY A 74 6.75 2.66 7.16
CA GLY A 74 7.76 2.20 8.12
C GLY A 74 9.18 2.18 7.56
N GLY A 75 10.15 1.88 8.43
CA GLY A 75 11.55 1.70 8.04
C GLY A 75 12.35 2.97 7.74
N GLY A 76 11.80 4.16 7.96
CA GLY A 76 12.52 5.42 7.88
C GLY A 76 13.20 5.79 9.20
N ALA A 77 14.38 6.42 9.12
CA ALA A 77 15.12 6.86 10.32
C ALA A 77 14.45 8.05 11.04
N SER A 78 13.55 8.78 10.36
CA SER A 78 12.82 9.91 10.95
C SER A 78 11.62 9.41 11.75
N VAL A 79 11.88 8.94 12.97
CA VAL A 79 10.85 8.51 13.92
C VAL A 79 10.05 9.73 14.39
N ARG A 80 8.72 9.65 14.36
CA ARG A 80 7.79 10.69 14.80
C ARG A 80 7.22 10.31 16.16
N GLU A 81 7.49 11.14 17.16
CA GLU A 81 6.93 11.00 18.51
C GLU A 81 5.54 11.64 18.63
N GLY A 82 4.74 11.11 19.56
CA GLY A 82 3.41 11.63 19.90
C GLY A 82 2.44 11.68 18.72
N ASP A 83 1.60 12.71 18.69
CA ASP A 83 0.50 12.85 17.71
C ASP A 83 0.95 13.33 16.32
N LYS A 84 2.26 13.45 16.06
CA LYS A 84 2.75 13.86 14.74
C LYS A 84 2.47 12.75 13.72
N PRO A 85 1.68 13.00 12.68
CA PRO A 85 1.32 11.96 11.74
C PRO A 85 2.41 11.77 10.67
N VAL A 86 2.42 10.59 10.05
CA VAL A 86 3.17 10.29 8.83
C VAL A 86 2.12 10.09 7.74
N CYS A 87 2.17 10.94 6.71
CA CYS A 87 1.09 11.07 5.74
C CYS A 87 1.55 10.70 4.34
N TYR A 88 0.55 10.41 3.51
CA TYR A 88 0.72 10.41 2.08
C TYR A 88 0.98 11.81 1.53
N TYR A 89 1.16 11.92 0.21
CA TYR A 89 1.54 13.15 -0.48
C TYR A 89 0.58 14.34 -0.30
N TYR A 90 -0.61 14.13 0.26
CA TYR A 90 -1.58 15.21 0.56
C TYR A 90 -1.31 15.89 1.91
N GLY A 91 -0.45 15.34 2.75
CA GLY A 91 -0.04 15.94 4.02
C GLY A 91 0.83 17.20 3.87
N ALA A 92 1.16 17.81 5.00
CA ALA A 92 2.18 18.86 5.02
C ALA A 92 3.52 18.27 4.55
N ALA A 93 4.36 19.09 3.91
CA ALA A 93 5.59 18.60 3.29
C ALA A 93 6.54 17.89 4.26
N ASP A 94 6.51 18.24 5.55
CA ASP A 94 7.32 17.58 6.57
C ASP A 94 6.70 16.25 7.05
N THR A 95 5.40 16.00 6.84
CA THR A 95 4.73 14.75 7.24
C THR A 95 4.77 13.67 6.17
N VAL A 96 5.15 14.00 4.92
CA VAL A 96 5.19 13.04 3.80
C VAL A 96 6.14 11.89 4.10
N TYR A 97 5.61 10.66 4.07
CA TYR A 97 6.32 9.44 4.47
C TYR A 97 7.66 9.26 3.75
N GLU A 98 7.68 9.46 2.44
CA GLU A 98 8.88 9.26 1.63
C GLU A 98 9.98 10.26 2.01
N ARG A 99 9.62 11.51 2.35
CA ARG A 99 10.57 12.55 2.80
C ARG A 99 11.12 12.25 4.19
N LEU A 100 10.36 11.52 5.00
CA LEU A 100 10.78 11.00 6.30
C LEU A 100 11.61 9.70 6.18
N GLY A 101 11.75 9.18 4.96
CA GLY A 101 12.49 7.95 4.65
C GLY A 101 11.68 6.67 4.79
N HIS A 102 10.39 6.76 5.12
CA HIS A 102 9.57 5.56 5.24
C HIS A 102 9.30 4.92 3.87
N ALA A 103 9.02 3.62 3.87
CA ALA A 103 8.48 2.88 2.74
C ALA A 103 7.00 2.55 2.98
N GLU A 104 6.27 2.31 1.89
CA GLU A 104 4.95 1.68 1.93
C GLU A 104 5.08 0.23 2.41
N VAL A 105 4.33 -0.09 3.46
CA VAL A 105 4.38 -1.40 4.14
C VAL A 105 2.98 -1.86 4.53
N VAL A 106 2.85 -3.16 4.76
CA VAL A 106 1.67 -3.82 5.34
C VAL A 106 2.09 -4.40 6.69
N ALA A 107 1.48 -3.92 7.76
CA ALA A 107 1.59 -4.52 9.09
C ALA A 107 0.60 -5.66 9.25
N VAL A 108 1.01 -6.73 9.92
CA VAL A 108 0.21 -7.94 10.20
C VAL A 108 0.53 -8.45 11.60
N ASP A 109 -0.41 -9.13 12.24
CA ASP A 109 -0.16 -9.81 13.50
C ASP A 109 0.18 -11.27 13.25
N ALA A 110 1.20 -11.78 13.94
CA ALA A 110 1.53 -13.20 13.99
C ALA A 110 1.97 -13.56 15.41
N ALA A 111 1.21 -14.42 16.09
CA ALA A 111 1.49 -14.75 17.49
C ALA A 111 2.72 -15.66 17.66
N ASN A 112 3.10 -16.38 16.61
CA ASN A 112 4.16 -17.38 16.64
C ASN A 112 4.72 -17.65 15.24
N ALA A 113 5.78 -18.46 15.16
CA ALA A 113 6.43 -18.84 13.91
C ALA A 113 5.49 -19.53 12.90
N SER A 114 4.50 -20.30 13.36
CA SER A 114 3.56 -21.00 12.48
C SER A 114 2.59 -20.05 11.79
N GLU A 115 2.18 -18.97 12.47
CA GLU A 115 1.36 -17.92 11.84
C GLU A 115 2.19 -17.01 10.95
N LEU A 116 3.44 -16.72 11.32
CA LEU A 116 4.32 -15.88 10.52
C LEU A 116 4.69 -16.54 9.19
N LYS A 117 4.82 -17.87 9.17
CA LYS A 117 5.32 -18.59 7.99
C LYS A 117 4.47 -18.36 6.73
N PRO A 118 3.14 -18.53 6.72
CA PRO A 118 2.34 -18.26 5.51
C PRO A 118 2.38 -16.79 5.06
N LEU A 119 2.55 -15.85 5.99
CA LEU A 119 2.69 -14.43 5.68
C LEU A 119 4.05 -14.15 5.00
N ALA A 120 5.12 -14.76 5.51
CA ALA A 120 6.45 -14.68 4.91
C ALA A 120 6.51 -15.39 3.54
N ASP A 121 5.87 -16.56 3.41
CA ASP A 121 5.75 -17.27 2.13
C ASP A 121 5.03 -16.40 1.09
N ALA A 122 3.94 -15.74 1.47
CA ALA A 122 3.19 -14.83 0.60
C ALA A 122 4.03 -13.60 0.17
N TYR A 123 4.85 -13.07 1.08
CA TYR A 123 5.81 -12.01 0.75
C TYR A 123 6.80 -12.46 -0.32
N PHE A 124 7.52 -13.57 -0.12
CA PHE A 124 8.53 -14.02 -1.08
C PHE A 124 7.91 -14.52 -2.40
N ALA A 125 6.70 -15.07 -2.38
CA ALA A 125 5.96 -15.45 -3.59
C ALA A 125 5.58 -14.26 -4.49
N SER A 126 5.60 -13.04 -3.96
CA SER A 126 5.28 -11.82 -4.73
C SER A 126 6.46 -11.24 -5.51
N PHE A 127 7.58 -11.97 -5.58
CA PHE A 127 8.73 -11.63 -6.41
C PHE A 127 8.78 -12.49 -7.67
N GLN A 128 9.26 -11.89 -8.76
CA GLN A 128 9.55 -12.56 -10.02
C GLN A 128 11.05 -12.58 -10.30
N LYS A 129 11.52 -13.67 -10.89
CA LYS A 129 12.93 -13.81 -11.27
C LYS A 129 13.22 -13.08 -12.57
N ILE A 130 14.15 -12.13 -12.53
CA ILE A 130 14.69 -11.43 -13.69
C ILE A 130 16.03 -12.09 -14.08
N PRO A 131 16.17 -12.59 -15.33
CA PRO A 131 17.41 -13.18 -15.81
C PRO A 131 18.60 -12.22 -15.61
N GLY A 132 19.67 -12.72 -14.96
CA GLY A 132 20.89 -11.95 -14.72
C GLY A 132 20.84 -10.92 -13.58
N LEU A 133 19.67 -10.58 -13.05
CA LEU A 133 19.51 -9.55 -12.00
C LEU A 133 19.03 -10.12 -10.65
N GLY A 134 18.35 -11.27 -10.65
CA GLY A 134 17.83 -11.90 -9.43
C GLY A 134 16.34 -11.62 -9.25
N MET A 135 15.87 -11.49 -8.01
CA MET A 135 14.44 -11.27 -7.73
C MET A 135 14.07 -9.79 -7.77
N GLN A 136 13.02 -9.48 -8.53
CA GLN A 136 12.39 -8.16 -8.59
C GLN A 136 10.90 -8.30 -8.26
N ARG A 137 10.27 -7.22 -7.80
CA ARG A 137 8.82 -7.16 -7.63
C ARG A 137 8.09 -7.30 -8.97
N VAL A 138 6.81 -7.68 -8.89
CA VAL A 138 5.91 -7.81 -10.05
C VAL A 138 5.49 -6.45 -10.60
N ASP A 139 5.52 -5.39 -9.79
CA ASP A 139 5.12 -4.02 -10.10
C ASP A 139 6.33 -3.05 -10.15
N PRO A 140 7.21 -3.13 -11.17
CA PRO A 140 8.42 -2.29 -11.23
C PRO A 140 8.16 -0.81 -11.52
N GLN A 141 6.90 -0.41 -11.79
CA GLN A 141 6.53 0.97 -12.14
C GLN A 141 6.71 1.93 -10.96
N ASP A 142 6.47 1.44 -9.73
CA ASP A 142 6.76 2.17 -8.51
C ASP A 142 8.19 1.83 -8.05
N ALA A 143 9.08 2.79 -8.30
CA ALA A 143 10.50 2.68 -8.03
C ALA A 143 10.96 3.82 -7.12
N GLY A 144 11.88 3.50 -6.21
CA GLY A 144 12.45 4.47 -5.28
C GLY A 144 12.48 3.96 -3.85
N PRO A 145 13.08 4.74 -2.94
CA PRO A 145 13.22 4.34 -1.54
C PRO A 145 11.85 4.10 -0.89
N GLY A 146 10.80 4.82 -1.27
CA GLY A 146 9.43 4.63 -0.77
C GLY A 146 8.82 3.25 -1.06
N TYR A 147 9.40 2.48 -1.99
CA TYR A 147 8.86 1.21 -2.48
C TYR A 147 9.81 0.01 -2.25
N ARG A 148 10.88 0.23 -1.49
CA ARG A 148 11.94 -0.76 -1.26
C ARG A 148 11.43 -2.03 -0.58
N ASN A 149 12.13 -3.12 -0.83
CA ASN A 149 11.85 -4.41 -0.19
C ASN A 149 12.35 -4.39 1.26
N CYS A 150 11.46 -4.60 2.22
CA CYS A 150 11.79 -4.63 3.63
C CYS A 150 10.84 -5.50 4.45
N ILE A 151 11.35 -5.97 5.59
CA ILE A 151 10.60 -6.71 6.61
C ILE A 151 11.04 -6.16 7.96
N ALA A 152 10.10 -5.92 8.87
CA ALA A 152 10.41 -5.61 10.25
C ALA A 152 9.94 -6.72 11.18
N LEU A 153 10.76 -6.98 12.19
CA LEU A 153 10.51 -7.90 13.27
C LEU A 153 10.99 -7.25 14.58
N PRO A 154 10.45 -7.62 15.74
CA PRO A 154 11.02 -7.22 17.02
C PRO A 154 12.47 -7.71 17.14
N GLY A 155 13.43 -6.79 17.29
CA GLY A 155 14.87 -7.12 17.32
C GLY A 155 15.52 -7.28 15.94
N GLY A 156 14.77 -7.12 14.84
CA GLY A 156 15.29 -7.17 13.48
C GLY A 156 15.92 -8.53 13.13
N ILE A 157 17.19 -8.52 12.70
CA ILE A 157 17.90 -9.76 12.33
C ILE A 157 18.15 -10.68 13.54
N ASP A 158 18.20 -10.10 14.74
CA ASP A 158 18.36 -10.85 15.99
C ASP A 158 17.02 -11.36 16.55
N SER A 159 15.92 -11.14 15.81
CA SER A 159 14.60 -11.58 16.22
C SER A 159 14.54 -13.11 16.32
N PRO A 160 13.89 -13.67 17.36
CA PRO A 160 13.58 -15.11 17.40
C PRO A 160 12.75 -15.59 16.20
N LEU A 161 12.03 -14.67 15.55
CA LEU A 161 11.22 -14.93 14.36
C LEU A 161 12.02 -14.85 13.05
N PHE A 162 13.26 -14.35 13.08
CA PHE A 162 14.07 -14.13 11.88
C PHE A 162 14.31 -15.42 11.08
N LYS A 163 14.47 -16.54 11.78
CA LYS A 163 14.65 -17.86 11.15
C LYS A 163 13.49 -18.23 10.21
N VAL A 164 12.26 -17.82 10.52
CA VAL A 164 11.10 -18.05 9.65
C VAL A 164 11.24 -17.28 8.33
N ILE A 165 11.79 -16.07 8.38
CA ILE A 165 12.07 -15.25 7.20
C ILE A 165 13.18 -15.88 6.35
N GLU A 166 14.24 -16.38 6.99
CA GLU A 166 15.31 -17.10 6.28
C GLU A 166 14.80 -18.34 5.55
N GLU A 167 13.96 -19.14 6.23
CA GLU A 167 13.38 -20.35 5.65
C GLU A 167 12.39 -20.04 4.51
N ALA A 168 11.61 -18.97 4.63
CA ALA A 168 10.67 -18.52 3.59
C ALA A 168 11.38 -17.88 2.38
N ASN A 169 12.61 -17.41 2.53
CA ASN A 169 13.43 -16.82 1.47
C ASN A 169 14.00 -17.89 0.50
N VAL A 170 13.11 -18.65 -0.12
CA VAL A 170 13.42 -19.73 -1.08
C VAL A 170 14.15 -19.23 -2.33
N HIS A 171 14.18 -17.92 -2.55
CA HIS A 171 14.83 -17.29 -3.69
C HIS A 171 16.28 -16.89 -3.43
N GLY A 172 16.78 -17.01 -2.19
CA GLY A 172 18.14 -16.63 -1.85
C GLY A 172 18.40 -15.12 -2.01
N MET A 173 17.38 -14.29 -1.75
CA MET A 173 17.55 -12.84 -1.73
C MET A 173 18.47 -12.45 -0.57
N LYS A 174 19.25 -11.38 -0.73
CA LYS A 174 20.14 -10.90 0.32
C LYS A 174 19.31 -10.24 1.44
N LEU A 175 19.29 -10.83 2.63
CA LEU A 175 18.69 -10.22 3.81
C LEU A 175 19.74 -9.29 4.46
N VAL A 176 19.45 -8.00 4.54
CA VAL A 176 20.40 -6.96 4.98
C VAL A 176 19.87 -6.27 6.22
N PRO A 177 20.61 -6.18 7.34
CA PRO A 177 20.17 -5.40 8.48
C PRO A 177 20.02 -3.93 8.09
N GLY A 178 18.86 -3.36 8.41
CA GLY A 178 18.53 -1.96 8.15
C GLY A 178 18.52 -1.15 9.43
N SER A 179 19.04 0.08 9.35
CA SER A 179 19.06 1.07 10.44
C SER A 179 18.01 2.17 10.27
N GLY A 180 17.31 2.16 9.15
CA GLY A 180 16.32 3.16 8.77
C GLY A 180 16.85 4.05 7.66
N ASN A 181 16.03 4.28 6.63
CA ASN A 181 16.43 5.12 5.52
C ASN A 181 16.50 6.60 5.94
N VAL A 182 17.60 7.27 5.59
CA VAL A 182 17.84 8.69 5.84
C VAL A 182 17.72 9.46 4.54
N MET A 183 16.80 10.42 4.51
CA MET A 183 16.56 11.30 3.37
C MET A 183 17.19 12.67 3.62
N ALA A 184 18.51 12.80 3.36
CA ALA A 184 19.21 14.06 3.50
C ALA A 184 19.13 14.90 2.21
N PRO A 185 19.01 16.25 2.30
CA PRO A 185 19.01 17.11 1.13
C PRO A 185 20.27 16.91 0.27
N LYS A 186 20.08 16.62 -1.02
CA LYS A 186 21.15 16.39 -2.01
C LYS A 186 22.03 15.14 -1.76
N ALA A 187 21.67 14.29 -0.81
CA ALA A 187 22.30 12.99 -0.62
C ALA A 187 21.45 11.88 -1.27
N LYS A 188 22.08 10.77 -1.63
CA LYS A 188 21.34 9.56 -2.00
C LYS A 188 20.69 8.95 -0.74
N PRO A 189 19.50 8.33 -0.87
CA PRO A 189 18.92 7.55 0.22
C PRO A 189 19.92 6.51 0.74
N THR A 190 20.01 6.34 2.05
CA THR A 190 20.91 5.33 2.66
C THR A 190 20.41 3.92 2.42
N GLU A 191 19.09 3.74 2.34
CA GLU A 191 18.45 2.47 2.07
C GLU A 191 17.42 2.68 0.96
N THR A 192 17.73 2.14 -0.22
CA THR A 192 16.91 2.28 -1.42
C THR A 192 16.34 0.93 -1.84
N ASP A 193 15.49 0.99 -2.85
CA ASP A 193 15.05 -0.18 -3.59
C ASP A 193 16.22 -0.84 -4.33
N VAL A 194 16.68 -1.98 -3.81
CA VAL A 194 17.79 -2.76 -4.35
C VAL A 194 17.25 -4.12 -4.79
N ILE A 195 17.48 -4.46 -6.06
CA ILE A 195 17.10 -5.75 -6.63
C ILE A 195 17.75 -6.89 -5.83
N ASN A 196 17.00 -7.98 -5.67
CA ASN A 196 17.45 -9.20 -5.01
C ASN A 196 17.92 -9.01 -3.55
N SER A 197 17.47 -7.93 -2.89
CA SER A 197 17.79 -7.63 -1.50
C SER A 197 16.54 -7.24 -0.73
N VAL A 198 16.53 -7.52 0.57
CA VAL A 198 15.46 -7.18 1.53
C VAL A 198 16.09 -6.59 2.78
N TRP A 199 15.66 -5.38 3.16
CA TRP A 199 16.08 -4.74 4.41
C TRP A 199 15.33 -5.34 5.61
N ILE A 200 16.05 -5.69 6.67
CA ILE A 200 15.50 -6.27 7.89
C ILE A 200 15.58 -5.25 9.02
N TYR A 201 14.44 -4.80 9.50
CA TYR A 201 14.30 -3.74 10.48
C TYR A 201 13.95 -4.25 11.87
N ASP A 202 14.50 -3.57 12.88
CA ASP A 202 14.06 -3.71 14.26
C ASP A 202 12.84 -2.80 14.50
N SER A 203 11.66 -3.39 14.58
CA SER A 203 10.39 -2.64 14.73
C SER A 203 10.29 -1.87 16.04
N ALA A 204 11.05 -2.26 17.07
CA ALA A 204 11.13 -1.49 18.33
C ALA A 204 11.84 -0.14 18.15
N LYS A 205 12.68 -0.01 17.11
CA LYS A 205 13.41 1.23 16.77
C LYS A 205 12.77 1.96 15.60
N LEU A 206 12.20 1.22 14.66
CA LEU A 206 11.60 1.72 13.43
C LEU A 206 10.11 1.36 13.44
N PRO A 207 9.27 2.17 14.12
CA PRO A 207 7.86 1.83 14.31
C PRO A 207 7.06 1.98 13.01
N PHE A 208 5.92 1.29 12.99
CA PHE A 208 4.91 1.41 11.96
C PHE A 208 4.01 2.64 12.17
N TYR A 209 3.63 3.29 11.07
CA TYR A 209 2.64 4.37 11.06
C TYR A 209 1.48 3.99 10.15
N PRO A 210 0.24 3.85 10.66
CA PRO A 210 -0.91 3.52 9.81
C PRO A 210 -1.13 4.60 8.76
N ALA A 211 -1.44 4.20 7.52
CA ALA A 211 -1.85 5.11 6.47
C ALA A 211 -3.32 5.53 6.63
N GLU A 212 -3.68 6.60 5.93
CA GLU A 212 -5.04 7.15 5.88
C GLU A 212 -6.10 6.11 5.54
N VAL A 213 -7.32 6.30 6.02
CA VAL A 213 -8.43 5.35 5.84
C VAL A 213 -8.68 5.08 4.36
N TYR A 214 -8.55 6.08 3.49
CA TYR A 214 -8.77 5.88 2.04
C TYR A 214 -7.76 4.95 1.36
N HIS A 215 -6.58 4.68 1.96
CA HIS A 215 -5.63 3.69 1.46
C HIS A 215 -5.94 2.25 1.93
N GLN A 216 -6.72 2.11 2.99
CA GLN A 216 -7.04 0.81 3.58
C GLN A 216 -8.04 0.04 2.70
N PHE A 217 -7.73 -1.23 2.44
CA PHE A 217 -8.51 -2.17 1.64
C PHE A 217 -8.86 -1.60 0.26
N HIS A 218 -7.88 -0.97 -0.39
CA HIS A 218 -8.05 -0.31 -1.68
C HIS A 218 -7.84 -1.27 -2.86
N ASP A 219 -8.40 -0.92 -4.02
CA ASP A 219 -8.10 -1.58 -5.30
C ASP A 219 -6.60 -1.52 -5.62
N GLY A 220 -6.08 -2.55 -6.30
CA GLY A 220 -4.71 -2.56 -6.78
C GLY A 220 -4.48 -1.59 -7.94
N LEU A 221 -3.21 -1.29 -8.22
CA LEU A 221 -2.84 -0.47 -9.37
C LEU A 221 -3.22 -1.16 -10.69
N GLY A 222 -4.29 -0.69 -11.32
CA GLY A 222 -4.75 -1.20 -12.62
C GLY A 222 -5.68 -2.42 -12.56
N TYR A 223 -6.09 -2.88 -11.38
CA TYR A 223 -7.01 -4.00 -11.21
C TYR A 223 -7.93 -3.82 -10.00
N LYS A 224 -9.14 -4.37 -10.10
CA LYS A 224 -10.18 -4.23 -9.06
C LYS A 224 -10.27 -5.48 -8.20
N PHE A 225 -10.40 -5.28 -6.90
CA PHE A 225 -10.68 -6.35 -5.95
C PHE A 225 -12.20 -6.50 -5.71
N PRO A 226 -12.64 -7.64 -5.14
CA PRO A 226 -14.05 -7.84 -4.80
C PRO A 226 -14.58 -6.75 -3.85
N VAL A 227 -15.88 -6.42 -4.00
CA VAL A 227 -16.56 -5.45 -3.12
C VAL A 227 -16.56 -5.90 -1.66
N ALA A 228 -16.59 -7.22 -1.42
CA ALA A 228 -16.47 -7.79 -0.08
C ALA A 228 -15.17 -7.33 0.61
N TYR A 229 -14.05 -7.32 -0.10
CA TYR A 229 -12.77 -6.80 0.40
C TYR A 229 -12.79 -5.27 0.51
N THR A 230 -13.09 -4.56 -0.59
CA THR A 230 -12.92 -3.09 -0.64
C THR A 230 -13.92 -2.30 0.21
N ARG A 231 -15.08 -2.91 0.54
CA ARG A 231 -16.11 -2.28 1.37
C ARG A 231 -16.44 -3.08 2.62
N GLY A 232 -16.63 -4.40 2.51
CA GLY A 232 -17.04 -5.24 3.63
C GLY A 232 -15.97 -5.31 4.72
N VAL A 233 -14.79 -5.83 4.37
CA VAL A 233 -13.64 -5.93 5.28
C VAL A 233 -13.25 -4.54 5.80
N LYS A 234 -13.25 -3.52 4.92
CA LYS A 234 -12.99 -2.13 5.32
C LYS A 234 -13.96 -1.60 6.38
N ALA A 235 -15.26 -1.80 6.17
CA ALA A 235 -16.29 -1.36 7.12
C ALA A 235 -16.14 -2.08 8.46
N ASN A 236 -15.89 -3.39 8.44
CA ASN A 236 -15.61 -4.16 9.64
C ASN A 236 -14.35 -3.66 10.38
N ALA A 237 -13.26 -3.41 9.65
CA ALA A 237 -12.02 -2.89 10.21
C ALA A 237 -12.20 -1.51 10.88
N LEU A 238 -13.04 -0.64 10.31
CA LEU A 238 -13.43 0.63 10.93
C LEU A 238 -14.27 0.42 12.20
N GLU A 239 -15.28 -0.46 12.13
CA GLU A 239 -16.19 -0.75 13.23
C GLU A 239 -15.45 -1.28 14.47
N ARG A 240 -14.49 -2.18 14.29
CA ARG A 240 -13.69 -2.74 15.39
C ARG A 240 -12.45 -1.90 15.74
N GLY A 241 -12.24 -0.77 15.10
CA GLY A 241 -11.10 0.12 15.36
C GLY A 241 -9.74 -0.44 14.96
N LEU A 242 -9.68 -1.39 14.01
CA LEU A 242 -8.43 -1.83 13.40
C LEU A 242 -7.77 -0.69 12.61
N ILE A 243 -8.61 0.13 11.97
CA ILE A 243 -8.22 1.32 11.22
C ILE A 243 -9.05 2.52 11.69
N ALA A 244 -8.45 3.70 11.68
CA ALA A 244 -9.11 4.96 12.05
C ALA A 244 -8.39 6.15 11.41
N PRO A 245 -9.00 7.35 11.39
CA PRO A 245 -8.34 8.56 10.95
C PRO A 245 -7.03 8.81 11.71
N THR A 246 -5.96 9.13 10.98
CA THR A 246 -4.59 9.15 11.51
C THR A 246 -4.09 10.56 11.87
N GLY A 247 -4.92 11.58 11.66
CA GLY A 247 -4.52 12.99 11.72
C GLY A 247 -3.97 13.54 10.39
N CYS A 248 -3.78 12.67 9.38
CA CYS A 248 -3.50 13.08 8.01
C CYS A 248 -4.77 13.52 7.26
N PRO A 249 -4.63 14.30 6.17
CA PRO A 249 -5.76 14.65 5.33
C PRO A 249 -6.42 13.43 4.68
N GLU A 250 -7.64 13.11 5.11
CA GLU A 250 -8.44 12.08 4.48
C GLU A 250 -8.98 12.60 3.14
N MET A 251 -8.79 11.82 2.07
CA MET A 251 -9.55 12.05 0.85
C MET A 251 -11.01 11.73 1.14
N ARG A 252 -11.92 12.65 0.78
CA ARG A 252 -13.33 12.28 0.66
C ARG A 252 -13.39 11.18 -0.38
N GLU A 253 -13.46 9.94 0.08
CA GLU A 253 -13.93 8.85 -0.76
C GLU A 253 -15.16 9.40 -1.46
N ARG A 254 -15.23 9.26 -2.79
CA ARG A 254 -16.48 9.52 -3.50
C ARG A 254 -17.45 8.58 -2.83
N SER A 255 -18.21 9.10 -1.87
CA SER A 255 -19.17 8.32 -1.14
C SER A 255 -19.96 7.65 -2.24
N ALA A 256 -19.98 6.32 -2.20
CA ALA A 256 -20.99 5.58 -2.91
C ALA A 256 -22.25 6.41 -2.77
N ARG A 257 -22.84 6.78 -3.92
CA ARG A 257 -24.10 7.50 -3.99
C ARG A 257 -24.92 7.07 -2.79
N ARG A 258 -25.31 8.05 -1.97
CA ARG A 258 -26.22 7.91 -0.83
C ARG A 258 -27.00 6.62 -0.98
N ASP A 259 -26.89 5.76 0.01
CA ASP A 259 -27.77 4.61 0.15
C ASP A 259 -29.19 5.05 -0.18
N ASN A 260 -29.61 4.72 -1.40
CA ASN A 260 -30.86 5.22 -1.98
C ASN A 260 -32.00 4.27 -1.58
N SER A 261 -31.77 3.41 -0.60
CA SER A 261 -32.79 2.54 0.00
C SER A 261 -33.60 3.24 1.10
N GLN A 262 -33.18 4.43 1.56
CA GLN A 262 -33.88 5.18 2.62
C GLN A 262 -34.42 6.56 2.20
N MET A 263 -34.32 6.93 0.92
CA MET A 263 -34.79 8.23 0.41
C MET A 263 -36.15 8.19 -0.32
N ASP A 264 -36.79 7.02 -0.44
CA ASP A 264 -38.10 6.87 -1.09
C ASP A 264 -39.24 6.62 -0.09
N ARG A 265 -39.12 7.11 1.15
CA ARG A 265 -40.28 7.26 2.04
C ARG A 265 -40.62 8.73 2.20
N GLU A 266 -41.75 9.15 1.61
CA GLU A 266 -42.33 10.46 1.91
C GLU A 266 -42.59 10.56 3.42
N LEU A 267 -41.90 11.50 4.07
CA LEU A 267 -42.15 11.84 5.47
C LEU A 267 -43.55 12.44 5.58
N THR A 268 -44.34 11.94 6.53
CA THR A 268 -45.62 12.58 6.83
C THR A 268 -45.38 14.02 7.34
N PRO A 269 -46.34 14.94 7.20
CA PRO A 269 -46.18 16.31 7.70
C PRO A 269 -45.83 16.40 9.19
N ALA A 270 -46.25 15.41 9.98
CA ALA A 270 -45.92 15.30 11.41
C ALA A 270 -44.45 14.91 11.63
N GLU A 271 -43.92 13.95 10.87
CA GLU A 271 -42.53 13.52 10.95
C GLU A 271 -41.57 14.60 10.42
N LEU A 272 -41.98 15.32 9.37
CA LEU A 272 -41.23 16.48 8.85
C LEU A 272 -41.16 17.59 9.90
N LYS A 273 -42.27 17.88 10.58
CA LYS A 273 -42.33 18.88 11.65
C LYS A 273 -41.50 18.47 12.87
N ALA A 274 -41.51 17.19 13.24
CA ALA A 274 -40.69 16.65 14.31
C ALA A 274 -39.19 16.68 13.97
N SER A 275 -38.82 16.40 12.73
CA SER A 275 -37.43 16.47 12.25
C SER A 275 -36.90 17.91 12.25
N ILE A 276 -37.72 18.89 11.83
CA ILE A 276 -37.39 20.32 11.92
C ILE A 276 -37.25 20.78 13.38
N ALA A 277 -38.10 20.27 14.28
CA ALA A 277 -38.05 20.60 15.71
C ALA A 277 -36.86 19.95 16.44
N ALA A 278 -36.35 18.82 15.95
CA ALA A 278 -35.21 18.10 16.51
C ALA A 278 -33.84 18.59 15.96
N MET A 279 -33.83 19.50 14.99
CA MET A 279 -32.60 20.14 14.56
C MET A 279 -32.06 21.03 15.69
N PRO A 280 -30.85 20.77 16.23
CA PRO A 280 -30.27 21.64 17.24
C PRO A 280 -30.12 23.05 16.65
N ALA A 281 -30.56 24.07 17.40
CA ALA A 281 -30.35 25.45 17.04
C ALA A 281 -28.84 25.65 16.86
N ARG A 282 -28.43 25.85 15.60
CA ARG A 282 -27.05 26.13 15.25
C ARG A 282 -26.64 27.38 16.01
N GLU A 283 -25.66 27.28 16.90
CA GLU A 283 -25.02 28.48 17.45
C GLU A 283 -24.57 29.33 16.25
N GLU A 284 -25.14 30.52 16.13
CA GLU A 284 -24.73 31.46 15.11
C GLU A 284 -23.23 31.71 15.30
N PRO A 285 -22.39 31.48 14.27
CA PRO A 285 -20.99 31.83 14.36
C PRO A 285 -20.89 33.33 14.68
N ASP A 286 -20.01 33.68 15.61
CA ASP A 286 -19.85 34.96 16.32
C ASP A 286 -19.56 36.19 15.41
N PHE A 287 -19.73 36.05 14.10
CA PHE A 287 -19.70 37.09 13.07
C PHE A 287 -21.01 37.89 12.93
N LEU A 288 -22.09 37.47 13.61
CA LEU A 288 -23.39 38.17 13.59
C LEU A 288 -23.72 38.98 14.85
N ARG A 289 -22.85 38.97 15.88
CA ARG A 289 -22.98 39.99 16.94
C ARG A 289 -22.49 41.34 16.40
N PRO A 290 -23.31 42.40 16.41
CA PRO A 290 -22.83 43.74 16.11
C PRO A 290 -21.85 44.14 17.23
N ARG A 291 -20.55 44.00 16.99
CA ARG A 291 -19.58 44.80 17.73
C ARG A 291 -19.86 46.25 17.34
N TYR A 292 -20.26 47.07 18.31
CA TYR A 292 -20.18 48.51 18.19
C TYR A 292 -18.71 48.87 17.96
N ILE A 293 -18.32 48.96 16.69
CA ILE A 293 -17.07 49.59 16.29
C ILE A 293 -17.33 51.09 16.44
N ASN A 294 -16.76 51.66 17.49
CA ASN A 294 -16.59 53.11 17.56
C ASN A 294 -15.94 53.57 16.25
N ALA A 295 -16.61 54.50 15.57
CA ALA A 295 -16.25 54.99 14.26
C ALA A 295 -14.84 55.60 14.27
N SER A 296 -13.86 54.84 13.79
CA SER A 296 -12.61 55.38 13.27
C SER A 296 -12.69 55.36 11.73
N HIS A 297 -12.60 56.56 11.15
CA HIS A 297 -12.54 56.84 9.72
C HIS A 297 -11.57 55.89 8.98
N GLU A 298 -12.06 55.20 7.94
CA GLU A 298 -11.20 54.72 6.87
C GLU A 298 -11.39 55.60 5.62
N PRO A 299 -10.37 56.38 5.22
CA PRO A 299 -10.36 57.03 3.91
C PRO A 299 -10.24 55.98 2.79
N PRO A 300 -10.70 56.28 1.56
CA PRO A 300 -10.67 55.33 0.45
C PRO A 300 -9.24 54.90 0.12
N THR A 301 -9.00 53.59 0.04
CA THR A 301 -7.70 53.01 -0.32
C THR A 301 -7.48 52.99 -1.84
N PRO A 302 -6.23 53.07 -2.34
CA PRO A 302 -5.92 53.33 -3.76
C PRO A 302 -6.15 52.15 -4.72
N THR A 303 -6.69 51.01 -4.28
CA THR A 303 -6.71 49.75 -5.04
C THR A 303 -8.12 49.25 -5.42
N MET A 304 -9.16 50.08 -5.28
CA MET A 304 -10.53 49.67 -5.64
C MET A 304 -10.81 49.82 -7.15
N SER A 305 -11.49 48.83 -7.73
CA SER A 305 -11.99 48.91 -9.11
C SER A 305 -12.94 50.11 -9.27
N LEU A 306 -13.01 50.70 -10.47
CA LEU A 306 -13.89 51.84 -10.77
C LEU A 306 -15.37 51.56 -10.39
N GLU A 307 -15.83 50.32 -10.56
CA GLU A 307 -17.17 49.90 -10.15
C GLU A 307 -17.31 49.79 -8.62
N GLY A 308 -16.27 49.31 -7.93
CA GLY A 308 -16.20 49.30 -6.47
C GLY A 308 -16.24 50.70 -5.88
N PHE A 309 -15.51 51.64 -6.48
CA PHE A 309 -15.50 53.05 -6.11
C PHE A 309 -16.89 53.70 -6.29
N LYS A 310 -17.52 53.51 -7.46
CA LYS A 310 -18.89 54.00 -7.73
C LYS A 310 -19.90 53.41 -6.74
N THR A 311 -19.79 52.13 -6.42
CA THR A 311 -20.64 51.44 -5.44
C THR A 311 -20.47 52.04 -4.04
N ALA A 312 -19.23 52.32 -3.62
CA ALA A 312 -18.94 52.94 -2.33
C ALA A 312 -19.51 54.36 -2.24
N LEU A 313 -19.39 55.15 -3.31
CA LEU A 313 -19.94 56.51 -3.40
C LEU A 313 -21.47 56.51 -3.29
N LEU A 314 -22.15 55.62 -4.01
CA LEU A 314 -23.61 55.50 -3.93
C LEU A 314 -24.09 55.07 -2.54
N LYS A 315 -23.38 54.15 -1.88
CA LYS A 315 -23.67 53.75 -0.48
C LYS A 315 -23.42 54.89 0.52
N ARG A 316 -22.43 55.74 0.28
CA ARG A 316 -22.18 56.93 1.09
C ARG A 316 -23.33 57.92 0.95
N ARG A 317 -23.74 58.24 -0.29
CA ARG A 317 -24.85 59.14 -0.56
C ARG A 317 -26.17 58.66 0.05
N LEU A 318 -26.41 57.35 0.06
CA LEU A 318 -27.59 56.77 0.74
C LEU A 318 -27.57 57.03 2.25
N ARG A 319 -26.39 56.91 2.89
CA ARG A 319 -26.22 57.19 4.33
C ARG A 319 -26.36 58.68 4.67
N GLU A 320 -25.90 59.55 3.79
CA GLU A 320 -26.07 61.01 3.91
C GLU A 320 -27.55 61.41 3.80
N ILE A 321 -28.29 60.79 2.87
CA ILE A 321 -29.74 60.99 2.74
C ILE A 321 -30.49 60.47 3.97
N ASP A 322 -30.13 59.29 4.49
CA ASP A 322 -30.74 58.74 5.72
C ASP A 322 -30.46 59.65 6.94
N ALA A 323 -29.30 60.31 6.99
CA ALA A 323 -28.98 61.27 8.04
C ALA A 323 -29.79 62.57 7.89
N ALA A 324 -29.98 63.05 6.67
CA ALA A 324 -30.79 64.24 6.37
C ALA A 324 -32.29 64.02 6.65
N ASP A 325 -32.81 62.81 6.39
CA ASP A 325 -34.19 62.41 6.73
C ASP A 325 -34.41 62.38 8.25
N ARG A 326 -33.46 61.80 9.00
CA ARG A 326 -33.49 61.81 10.48
C ARG A 326 -33.47 63.22 11.06
N ALA A 327 -32.75 64.15 10.42
CA ALA A 327 -32.68 65.55 10.81
C ALA A 327 -33.90 66.39 10.34
N ARG A 328 -34.85 65.80 9.60
CA ARG A 328 -36.04 66.46 9.01
C ARG A 328 -35.72 67.69 8.16
N VAL A 329 -34.56 67.72 7.51
CA VAL A 329 -34.07 68.90 6.76
C VAL A 329 -34.66 68.99 5.35
N VAL A 330 -35.17 67.89 4.79
CA VAL A 330 -35.63 67.80 3.38
C VAL A 330 -36.99 67.11 3.28
N SER A 331 -37.78 67.45 2.26
CA SER A 331 -39.10 66.84 2.04
C SER A 331 -39.00 65.33 1.79
N LYS A 332 -39.91 64.56 2.42
CA LYS A 332 -39.95 63.08 2.34
C LYS A 332 -40.13 62.56 0.91
N THR A 333 -40.82 63.32 0.04
CA THR A 333 -41.07 62.93 -1.35
C THR A 333 -39.82 63.08 -2.22
N THR A 334 -38.98 64.08 -1.96
CA THR A 334 -37.68 64.26 -2.62
C THR A 334 -36.72 63.15 -2.21
N ILE A 335 -36.63 62.87 -0.91
CA ILE A 335 -35.80 61.79 -0.35
C ILE A 335 -36.16 60.42 -0.97
N ALA A 336 -37.46 60.10 -1.05
CA ALA A 336 -37.92 58.83 -1.62
C ALA A 336 -37.54 58.65 -3.10
N LYS A 337 -37.58 59.72 -3.90
CA LYS A 337 -37.18 59.68 -5.32
C LYS A 337 -35.68 59.45 -5.46
N GLU A 338 -34.86 60.12 -4.67
CA GLU A 338 -33.40 59.96 -4.70
C GLU A 338 -32.96 58.56 -4.23
N ILE A 339 -33.55 58.05 -3.15
CA ILE A 339 -33.30 56.68 -2.67
C ILE A 339 -33.62 55.66 -3.76
N LYS A 340 -34.75 55.84 -4.47
CA LYS A 340 -35.15 54.94 -5.56
C LYS A 340 -34.15 54.97 -6.72
N ALA A 341 -33.67 56.14 -7.12
CA ALA A 341 -32.68 56.31 -8.17
C ALA A 341 -31.32 55.68 -7.79
N ILE A 342 -30.83 55.94 -6.56
CA ILE A 342 -29.58 55.37 -6.06
C ILE A 342 -29.66 53.84 -5.95
N LYS A 343 -30.78 53.30 -5.46
CA LYS A 343 -31.00 51.84 -5.41
C LYS A 343 -31.10 51.20 -6.80
N HIS A 344 -31.56 51.93 -7.82
CA HIS A 344 -31.56 51.45 -9.20
C HIS A 344 -30.14 51.37 -9.76
N GLU A 345 -29.34 52.43 -9.62
CA GLU A 345 -27.94 52.46 -10.04
C GLU A 345 -27.07 51.42 -9.31
N LEU A 346 -27.32 51.22 -8.01
CA LEU A 346 -26.63 50.19 -7.23
C LEU A 346 -26.94 48.77 -7.73
N ARG A 347 -28.16 48.53 -8.23
CA ARG A 347 -28.54 47.24 -8.84
C ARG A 347 -27.86 47.07 -10.20
N GLY A 348 -27.85 48.11 -11.03
CA GLY A 348 -27.19 48.09 -12.34
C GLY A 348 -25.67 47.85 -12.26
N THR A 349 -24.99 48.52 -11.32
CA THR A 349 -23.54 48.33 -11.07
C THR A 349 -23.21 46.93 -10.55
N LYS A 350 -24.02 46.38 -9.62
CA LYS A 350 -23.85 45.00 -9.16
C LYS A 350 -24.04 43.97 -10.27
N ALA A 351 -25.01 44.18 -11.15
CA ALA A 351 -25.27 43.28 -12.27
C ALA A 351 -24.11 43.27 -13.29
N ARG A 352 -23.57 44.45 -13.63
CA ARG A 352 -22.39 44.57 -14.51
C ARG A 352 -21.14 43.91 -13.91
N ALA A 353 -20.88 44.13 -12.62
CA ALA A 353 -19.76 43.49 -11.93
C ALA A 353 -19.91 41.96 -11.88
N ALA A 354 -21.13 41.44 -11.70
CA ALA A 354 -21.40 40.01 -11.74
C ALA A 354 -21.20 39.41 -13.15
N ALA A 355 -21.69 40.09 -14.19
CA ALA A 355 -21.50 39.67 -15.57
C ALA A 355 -20.01 39.65 -15.98
N SER A 356 -19.24 40.66 -15.55
CA SER A 356 -17.79 40.73 -15.80
C SER A 356 -17.02 39.58 -15.14
N ARG A 357 -17.35 39.25 -13.88
CA ARG A 357 -16.76 38.09 -13.18
C ARG A 357 -17.10 36.77 -13.86
N LEU A 358 -18.35 36.60 -14.29
CA LEU A 358 -18.79 35.42 -15.01
C LEU A 358 -18.03 35.28 -16.34
N ALA A 359 -17.96 36.34 -17.14
CA ALA A 359 -17.23 36.35 -18.41
C ALA A 359 -15.72 36.10 -18.26
N SER A 360 -15.13 36.45 -17.12
CA SER A 360 -13.72 36.16 -16.82
C SER A 360 -13.54 34.68 -16.48
N ARG A 361 -14.40 34.11 -15.63
CA ARG A 361 -14.39 32.67 -15.32
C ARG A 361 -14.64 31.80 -16.55
N HIS A 362 -15.55 32.18 -17.43
CA HIS A 362 -15.78 31.43 -18.67
C HIS A 362 -14.55 31.44 -19.59
N ARG A 363 -13.76 32.53 -19.60
CA ARG A 363 -12.50 32.60 -20.35
C ARG A 363 -11.42 31.72 -19.74
N GLU A 364 -11.27 31.75 -18.43
CA GLU A 364 -10.33 30.91 -17.68
C GLU A 364 -10.62 29.42 -17.90
N ILE A 365 -11.88 29.00 -17.75
CA ILE A 365 -12.30 27.61 -18.01
C ILE A 365 -12.07 27.22 -19.49
N ALA A 366 -12.30 28.15 -20.43
CA ALA A 366 -12.05 27.89 -21.85
C ALA A 366 -10.54 27.71 -22.16
N GLU A 367 -9.67 28.41 -21.44
CA GLU A 367 -8.23 28.28 -21.56
C GLU A 367 -7.73 26.98 -20.92
N GLU A 368 -8.16 26.67 -19.69
CA GLU A 368 -7.87 25.40 -19.00
C GLU A 368 -8.30 24.19 -19.83
N THR A 369 -9.51 24.24 -20.42
CA THR A 369 -9.99 23.15 -21.27
C THR A 369 -9.20 23.01 -22.57
N ARG A 370 -8.67 24.11 -23.13
CA ARG A 370 -7.78 24.07 -24.29
C ARG A 370 -6.43 23.45 -23.94
N GLU A 371 -5.86 23.81 -22.79
CA GLU A 371 -4.59 23.26 -22.30
C GLU A 371 -4.72 21.76 -21.98
N ALA A 372 -5.78 21.36 -21.29
CA ALA A 372 -6.07 19.97 -20.99
C ALA A 372 -6.23 19.12 -22.27
N ARG A 373 -6.87 19.66 -23.32
CA ARG A 373 -6.96 18.99 -24.63
C ARG A 373 -5.59 18.87 -25.30
N ALA A 374 -4.75 19.91 -25.24
CA ALA A 374 -3.41 19.88 -25.82
C ALA A 374 -2.51 18.88 -25.09
N GLU A 375 -2.64 18.76 -23.76
CA GLU A 375 -1.93 17.77 -22.96
C GLU A 375 -2.38 16.34 -23.25
N ALA A 376 -3.70 16.12 -23.37
CA ALA A 376 -4.25 14.83 -23.75
C ALA A 376 -3.73 14.37 -25.13
N GLU A 377 -3.62 15.26 -26.10
CA GLU A 377 -3.05 14.94 -27.42
C GLU A 377 -1.54 14.64 -27.35
N ARG A 378 -0.77 15.34 -26.51
CA ARG A 378 0.64 14.99 -26.27
C ARG A 378 0.78 13.62 -25.61
N ALA A 379 -0.07 13.31 -24.64
CA ALA A 379 -0.09 12.00 -23.98
C ALA A 379 -0.41 10.87 -24.96
N LYS A 380 -1.41 11.06 -25.84
CA LYS A 380 -1.71 10.09 -26.91
C LYS A 380 -0.53 9.86 -27.85
N ARG A 381 0.16 10.92 -28.27
CA ARG A 381 1.35 10.78 -29.14
C ARG A 381 2.48 10.00 -28.47
N ARG A 382 2.75 10.27 -27.19
CA ARG A 382 3.73 9.50 -26.41
C ARG A 382 3.33 8.03 -26.27
N ALA A 383 2.06 7.75 -26.03
CA ALA A 383 1.58 6.38 -25.94
C ALA A 383 1.72 5.63 -27.28
N LEU A 384 1.49 6.30 -28.40
CA LEU A 384 1.71 5.73 -29.73
C LEU A 384 3.19 5.41 -29.97
N GLN A 385 4.08 6.35 -29.65
CA GLN A 385 5.51 6.18 -29.79
C GLN A 385 6.04 5.02 -28.93
N LEU A 386 5.62 4.94 -27.66
CA LEU A 386 5.98 3.83 -26.78
C LEU A 386 5.48 2.48 -27.31
N LYS A 387 4.31 2.45 -27.95
CA LYS A 387 3.79 1.24 -28.55
C LYS A 387 4.64 0.78 -29.74
N GLU A 388 5.11 1.70 -30.58
CA GLU A 388 6.01 1.42 -31.69
C GLU A 388 7.37 0.92 -31.18
N GLU A 389 7.94 1.57 -30.16
CA GLU A 389 9.19 1.15 -29.52
C GLU A 389 9.09 -0.27 -28.93
N LEU A 390 8.00 -0.57 -28.21
CA LEU A 390 7.74 -1.90 -27.64
C LEU A 390 7.53 -2.97 -28.73
N GLU A 391 6.95 -2.63 -29.87
CA GLU A 391 6.77 -3.57 -30.98
C GLU A 391 8.12 -3.94 -31.62
N GLU A 392 9.03 -2.97 -31.77
CA GLU A 392 10.39 -3.23 -32.26
C GLU A 392 11.21 -4.04 -31.25
N GLU A 393 11.14 -3.72 -29.95
CA GLU A 393 11.78 -4.51 -28.91
C GLU A 393 11.25 -5.96 -28.87
N ALA A 394 9.94 -6.15 -29.05
CA ALA A 394 9.35 -7.48 -29.11
C ALA A 394 9.87 -8.30 -30.31
N LYS A 395 10.03 -7.68 -31.48
CA LYS A 395 10.63 -8.32 -32.67
C LYS A 395 12.08 -8.73 -32.41
N ASP A 396 12.84 -7.89 -31.70
CA ASP A 396 14.24 -8.19 -31.40
C ASP A 396 14.38 -9.30 -30.34
N ILE A 397 13.50 -9.34 -29.34
CA ILE A 397 13.40 -10.46 -28.40
C ILE A 397 13.07 -11.76 -29.15
N GLU A 398 12.11 -11.74 -30.07
CA GLU A 398 11.74 -12.93 -30.85
C GLU A 398 12.92 -13.45 -31.68
N LYS A 399 13.68 -12.55 -32.33
CA LYS A 399 14.91 -12.92 -33.06
C LYS A 399 15.95 -13.52 -32.11
N ALA A 400 16.15 -12.94 -30.93
CA ALA A 400 17.11 -13.45 -29.94
C ALA A 400 16.73 -14.86 -29.46
N ILE A 401 15.45 -15.10 -29.15
CA ILE A 401 14.94 -16.42 -28.76
C ILE A 401 15.14 -17.44 -29.89
N LYS A 402 14.90 -17.04 -31.14
CA LYS A 402 15.11 -17.90 -32.30
C LYS A 402 16.57 -18.31 -32.45
N MET A 403 17.50 -17.36 -32.35
CA MET A 403 18.94 -17.65 -32.41
C MET A 403 19.37 -18.58 -31.28
N GLU A 404 18.92 -18.34 -30.05
CA GLU A 404 19.26 -19.19 -28.90
C GLU A 404 18.71 -20.62 -29.08
N ARG A 405 17.51 -20.79 -29.65
CA ARG A 405 16.94 -22.11 -29.97
C ARG A 405 17.77 -22.84 -31.01
N GLU A 406 18.25 -22.14 -32.04
CA GLU A 406 19.12 -22.71 -33.07
C GLU A 406 20.48 -23.13 -32.48
N GLU A 407 21.10 -22.30 -31.64
CA GLU A 407 22.34 -22.64 -30.93
C GLU A 407 22.17 -23.86 -30.00
N ARG A 408 21.09 -23.91 -29.23
CA ARG A 408 20.77 -25.06 -28.37
C ARG A 408 20.56 -26.33 -29.19
N ALA A 409 19.91 -26.24 -30.36
CA ALA A 409 19.72 -27.39 -31.25
C ALA A 409 21.06 -27.90 -31.81
N VAL A 410 22.00 -27.02 -32.15
CA VAL A 410 23.35 -27.39 -32.56
C VAL A 410 24.11 -28.06 -31.42
N ALA A 411 24.08 -27.47 -30.21
CA ALA A 411 24.74 -28.03 -29.04
C ALA A 411 24.20 -29.42 -28.66
N LEU A 412 22.88 -29.65 -28.78
CA LEU A 412 22.27 -30.96 -28.55
C LEU A 412 22.78 -32.00 -29.56
N LYS A 413 22.82 -31.67 -30.85
CA LYS A 413 23.36 -32.56 -31.89
C LYS A 413 24.83 -32.92 -31.65
N GLU A 414 25.64 -31.94 -31.25
CA GLU A 414 27.05 -32.17 -30.93
C GLU A 414 27.21 -33.06 -29.70
N ASN A 415 26.41 -32.84 -28.65
CA ASN A 415 26.41 -33.67 -27.44
C ASN A 415 25.95 -35.11 -27.73
N GLU A 416 24.94 -35.30 -28.57
CA GLU A 416 24.52 -36.63 -29.02
C GLU A 416 25.62 -37.35 -29.79
N LYS A 417 26.33 -36.64 -30.68
CA LYS A 417 27.49 -37.19 -31.40
C LYS A 417 28.57 -37.64 -30.43
N LYS A 418 28.97 -36.78 -29.47
CA LYS A 418 29.96 -37.11 -28.43
C LYS A 418 29.52 -38.29 -27.56
N ARG A 419 28.23 -38.41 -27.23
CA ARG A 419 27.68 -39.56 -26.49
C ARG A 419 27.77 -40.85 -27.28
N LYS A 420 27.45 -40.83 -28.58
CA LYS A 420 27.59 -42.00 -29.47
C LYS A 420 29.04 -42.44 -29.59
N GLU A 421 29.98 -41.51 -29.76
CA GLU A 421 31.42 -41.79 -29.81
C GLU A 421 31.90 -42.44 -28.50
N ARG A 422 31.56 -41.87 -27.34
CA ARG A 422 31.90 -42.45 -26.04
C ARG A 422 31.33 -43.85 -25.85
N ARG A 423 30.08 -44.07 -26.27
CA ARG A 423 29.44 -45.39 -26.19
C ARG A 423 30.19 -46.42 -27.06
N ALA A 424 30.57 -46.05 -28.28
CA ALA A 424 31.33 -46.91 -29.17
C ALA A 424 32.71 -47.28 -28.59
N VAL A 425 33.39 -46.34 -27.94
CA VAL A 425 34.68 -46.60 -27.27
C VAL A 425 34.51 -47.62 -26.14
N VAL A 426 33.50 -47.44 -25.29
CA VAL A 426 33.22 -48.36 -24.16
C VAL A 426 32.84 -49.75 -24.67
N GLU A 427 32.05 -49.83 -25.73
CA GLU A 427 31.66 -51.10 -26.35
C GLU A 427 32.87 -51.84 -26.92
N ALA A 428 33.75 -51.14 -27.65
CA ALA A 428 35.00 -51.71 -28.16
C ALA A 428 35.98 -52.14 -27.03
N GLU A 429 35.97 -51.46 -25.88
CA GLU A 429 36.73 -51.92 -24.70
C GLU A 429 36.12 -53.17 -24.06
N LEU A 430 34.80 -53.23 -23.92
CA LEU A 430 34.10 -54.40 -23.41
C LEU A 430 34.36 -55.64 -24.27
N GLU A 431 34.33 -55.51 -25.60
CA GLU A 431 34.66 -56.60 -26.52
C GLU A 431 36.13 -57.05 -26.36
N ARG A 432 37.07 -56.10 -26.23
CA ARG A 432 38.47 -56.42 -25.97
C ARG A 432 38.65 -57.17 -24.65
N HIS A 433 37.95 -56.76 -23.60
CA HIS A 433 37.97 -57.44 -22.30
C HIS A 433 37.31 -58.83 -22.37
N ALA A 434 36.21 -58.98 -23.10
CA ALA A 434 35.56 -60.27 -23.32
C ALA A 434 36.50 -61.24 -24.05
N ALA A 435 37.16 -60.78 -25.13
CA ALA A 435 38.14 -61.59 -25.85
C ALA A 435 39.32 -62.02 -24.97
N LYS A 436 39.84 -61.11 -24.13
CA LYS A 436 40.88 -61.45 -23.13
C LYS A 436 40.40 -62.49 -22.13
N ARG A 437 39.17 -62.34 -21.60
CA ARG A 437 38.55 -63.32 -20.69
C ARG A 437 38.40 -64.68 -21.35
N HIS A 438 37.93 -64.74 -22.59
CA HIS A 438 37.81 -65.99 -23.34
C HIS A 438 39.16 -66.69 -23.49
N LYS A 439 40.23 -65.96 -23.83
CA LYS A 439 41.59 -66.50 -23.90
C LYS A 439 42.08 -67.04 -22.54
N LEU A 440 41.86 -66.30 -21.46
CA LEU A 440 42.23 -66.73 -20.12
C LEU A 440 41.50 -68.00 -19.69
N VAL A 441 40.18 -68.07 -19.94
CA VAL A 441 39.38 -69.26 -19.65
C VAL A 441 39.85 -70.47 -20.46
N ALA A 442 40.21 -70.28 -21.73
CA ALA A 442 40.77 -71.36 -22.55
C ALA A 442 42.10 -71.87 -21.99
N SER A 443 43.01 -70.97 -21.61
CA SER A 443 44.30 -71.33 -20.98
C SER A 443 44.11 -72.05 -19.64
N LEU A 444 43.18 -71.60 -18.79
CA LEU A 444 42.88 -72.29 -17.52
C LEU A 444 42.35 -73.70 -17.75
N LYS A 445 41.49 -73.91 -18.76
CA LYS A 445 40.99 -75.25 -19.11
C LYS A 445 42.13 -76.19 -19.52
N GLU A 446 43.11 -75.68 -20.28
CA GLU A 446 44.27 -76.46 -20.69
C GLU A 446 45.14 -76.85 -19.48
N ILE A 447 45.40 -75.92 -18.55
CA ILE A 447 46.13 -76.19 -17.31
C ILE A 447 45.41 -77.25 -16.46
N ILE A 448 44.09 -77.13 -16.30
CA ILE A 448 43.29 -78.12 -15.57
C ILE A 448 43.39 -79.50 -16.23
N ALA A 449 43.34 -79.57 -17.57
CA ALA A 449 43.49 -80.82 -18.29
C ALA A 449 44.88 -81.44 -18.04
N GLN A 450 45.95 -80.66 -18.12
CA GLN A 450 47.32 -81.11 -17.82
C GLN A 450 47.46 -81.60 -16.37
N GLN A 451 46.92 -80.87 -15.40
CA GLN A 451 46.90 -81.30 -14.00
C GLN A 451 46.14 -82.62 -13.81
N SER A 452 45.03 -82.83 -14.53
CA SER A 452 44.28 -84.09 -14.46
C SER A 452 45.09 -85.28 -14.98
N VAL A 453 45.87 -85.08 -16.04
CA VAL A 453 46.75 -86.11 -16.60
C VAL A 453 47.88 -86.41 -15.61
N ALA A 454 48.55 -85.38 -15.09
CA ALA A 454 49.62 -85.53 -14.11
C ALA A 454 49.13 -86.26 -12.84
N LYS A 455 47.93 -85.93 -12.37
CA LYS A 455 47.28 -86.61 -11.24
C LYS A 455 47.04 -88.09 -11.52
N LYS A 456 46.52 -88.45 -12.70
CA LYS A 456 46.34 -89.86 -13.10
C LYS A 456 47.67 -90.61 -13.19
N THR A 457 48.73 -89.97 -13.69
CA THR A 457 50.07 -90.56 -13.74
C THR A 457 50.63 -90.81 -12.34
N LEU A 458 50.46 -89.85 -11.42
CA LEU A 458 50.86 -90.01 -10.02
C LEU A 458 50.06 -91.10 -9.30
N GLU A 459 48.74 -91.14 -9.49
CA GLU A 459 47.88 -92.19 -8.92
C GLU A 459 48.23 -93.58 -9.46
N GLY A 460 48.55 -93.68 -10.75
CA GLY A 460 49.04 -94.92 -11.37
C GLY A 460 50.40 -95.37 -10.81
N ALA A 461 51.35 -94.44 -10.65
CA ALA A 461 52.65 -94.71 -10.05
C ALA A 461 52.53 -95.12 -8.57
N LEU A 462 51.61 -94.52 -7.80
CA LEU A 462 51.34 -94.91 -6.42
C LEU A 462 50.68 -96.28 -6.32
N ALA A 463 49.83 -96.65 -7.27
CA ALA A 463 49.18 -97.96 -7.32
C ALA A 463 50.15 -99.08 -7.72
N SER A 464 51.21 -98.78 -8.47
CA SER A 464 52.29 -99.75 -8.79
C SER A 464 53.35 -99.87 -7.68
N ALA A 465 53.34 -98.99 -6.68
CA ALA A 465 54.26 -98.99 -5.55
C ALA A 465 53.68 -99.64 -4.28
N ARG A 466 52.42 -100.11 -4.33
CA ARG A 466 51.77 -100.97 -3.34
C ARG A 466 51.68 -102.38 -3.90
#